data_AF-A0A7X2MH39-F1
#
_entry.id   AF-A0A7X2MH39-F1
#
_cell.length_a   1.000
_cell.length_b   1.000
_cell.length_c   1.000
_cell.angle_alpha   90.00
_cell.angle_beta   90.00
_cell.angle_gamma   90.00
#
_symmetry.space_group_name_H-M   'P 1'
#
loop_
_entity.id
_entity.type
_entity.pdbx_description
1 polymer ?
#
loop_
_entity_poly.entity_id
_entity_poly.type
_entity_poly.pdbx_seq_one_letter_code
_entity_poly.pdbx_strand_id
1 'polypeptide(L)'
;RFVRYGVMHRNTFLCSPEVMQATYQTKKRPDLFFAGQMTGVEGYVESAASGLYAGLNAARIAQGKDPVIFPEETMMGAMAHYITHASVKNFQPINANFGIVPKLQERIRNKQERNLKISERAINRIKKFKNLNFD
;
A
#
# COMPACT_ATOMS: atom_id res chain seq x y z
N ARG A 1 11.79 -0.21 36.05
CA ARG A 1 12.30 1.09 35.55
C ARG A 1 12.07 1.13 34.05
N PHE A 2 11.30 2.09 33.53
CA PHE A 2 11.15 2.24 32.08
C PHE A 2 12.44 2.80 31.49
N VAL A 3 13.00 2.13 30.48
CA VAL A 3 14.27 2.51 29.83
C VAL A 3 14.06 3.58 28.76
N ARG A 4 12.84 3.64 28.18
CA ARG A 4 12.44 4.67 27.21
C ARG A 4 10.92 4.87 27.28
N TYR A 5 10.48 6.12 27.34
CA TYR A 5 9.06 6.47 27.30
C TYR A 5 8.53 6.51 25.86
N GLY A 6 7.21 6.37 25.70
CA GLY A 6 6.55 6.61 24.42
C GLY A 6 6.77 8.06 23.96
N VAL A 7 6.97 8.23 22.66
CA VAL A 7 7.12 9.54 22.03
C VAL A 7 6.00 9.73 21.04
N MET A 8 5.32 10.87 21.13
CA MET A 8 4.43 11.38 20.10
C MET A 8 5.25 12.33 19.23
N HIS A 9 5.27 12.12 17.92
CA HIS A 9 5.98 12.99 17.00
C HIS A 9 5.01 13.60 16.00
N ARG A 10 5.35 14.82 15.56
CA ARG A 10 4.66 15.44 14.43
C ARG A 10 4.98 14.64 13.16
N ASN A 11 3.97 14.35 12.36
CA ASN A 11 4.11 13.71 11.06
C ASN A 11 3.41 14.56 10.00
N THR A 12 4.07 14.82 8.87
CA THR A 12 3.50 15.57 7.75
C THR A 12 3.14 14.58 6.66
N PHE A 13 1.84 14.46 6.37
CA PHE A 13 1.32 13.58 5.34
C PHE A 13 0.11 14.22 4.66
N LEU A 14 -0.18 13.77 3.46
CA LEU A 14 -1.33 14.21 2.67
C LEU A 14 -2.63 13.63 3.23
N CYS A 15 -3.77 14.28 2.98
CA CYS A 15 -5.05 13.59 3.06
C CYS A 15 -5.21 12.69 1.82
N SER A 16 -4.43 11.61 1.75
CA SER A 16 -4.28 10.75 0.58
C SER A 16 -5.61 10.23 0.01
N PRO A 17 -6.63 9.84 0.82
CA PRO A 17 -7.91 9.40 0.28
C PRO A 17 -8.63 10.47 -0.55
N GLU A 18 -8.40 11.73 -0.22
CA GLU A 18 -8.98 12.86 -0.93
C GLU A 18 -8.21 13.15 -2.22
N VAL A 19 -6.88 13.10 -2.19
CA VAL A 19 -6.02 13.67 -3.24
C VAL A 19 -5.27 12.67 -4.13
N MET A 20 -5.22 11.39 -3.76
CA MET A 20 -4.43 10.36 -4.47
C MET A 20 -5.28 9.25 -5.10
N GLN A 21 -4.70 8.58 -6.09
CA GLN A 21 -5.20 7.35 -6.71
C GLN A 21 -4.39 6.14 -6.23
N ALA A 22 -4.95 4.93 -6.33
CA ALA A 22 -4.26 3.69 -5.95
C ALA A 22 -2.98 3.41 -6.77
N THR A 23 -2.80 4.11 -7.89
CA THR A 23 -1.57 4.12 -8.71
C THR A 23 -0.47 5.01 -8.15
N TYR A 24 -0.68 5.64 -6.97
CA TYR A 24 0.15 6.67 -6.35
C TYR A 24 0.22 8.01 -7.10
N GLN A 25 -0.59 8.18 -8.14
CA GLN A 25 -0.80 9.46 -8.82
C GLN A 25 -1.66 10.39 -7.98
N THR A 26 -1.49 11.69 -8.16
CA THR A 26 -2.50 12.64 -7.67
C THR A 26 -3.75 12.61 -8.56
N LYS A 27 -4.91 12.92 -7.99
CA LYS A 27 -6.17 13.06 -8.77
C LYS A 27 -6.15 14.31 -9.66
N LYS A 28 -5.45 15.37 -9.24
CA LYS A 28 -5.39 16.66 -9.96
C LYS A 28 -4.38 16.68 -11.11
N ARG A 29 -3.28 15.94 -10.95
CA ARG A 29 -2.15 15.88 -11.88
C ARG A 29 -1.72 14.41 -12.09
N PRO A 30 -2.14 13.78 -13.19
CA PRO A 30 -1.80 12.38 -13.47
C PRO A 30 -0.30 12.12 -13.65
N ASP A 31 0.51 13.14 -13.94
CA ASP A 31 1.96 13.08 -14.07
C ASP A 31 2.71 13.23 -12.72
N LEU A 32 2.00 13.57 -11.64
CA LEU A 32 2.57 13.80 -10.32
C LEU A 32 2.30 12.63 -9.39
N PHE A 33 3.34 12.15 -8.73
CA PHE A 33 3.31 11.01 -7.82
C PHE A 33 3.83 11.39 -6.44
N PHE A 34 3.27 10.75 -5.41
CA PHE A 34 3.79 10.81 -4.04
C PHE A 34 4.10 9.40 -3.55
N ALA A 35 5.10 9.26 -2.68
CA ALA A 35 5.49 7.99 -2.08
C ALA A 35 6.09 8.21 -0.69
N GLY A 36 6.30 7.13 0.06
CA GLY A 36 6.84 7.18 1.41
C GLY A 36 5.88 7.80 2.40
N GLN A 37 6.43 8.22 3.55
CA GLN A 37 5.66 8.75 4.68
C GLN A 37 4.66 9.86 4.32
N MET A 38 4.92 10.63 3.25
CA MET A 38 4.01 11.66 2.75
C MET A 38 2.63 11.11 2.34
N THR A 39 2.52 9.84 1.95
CA THR A 39 1.26 9.23 1.51
C THR A 39 0.46 8.63 2.66
N GLY A 40 0.96 8.65 3.89
CA GLY A 40 0.35 7.99 5.03
C GLY A 40 0.74 6.50 5.17
N VAL A 41 1.87 6.09 4.60
CA VAL A 41 2.52 4.84 5.00
C VAL A 41 3.54 5.11 6.10
N GLU A 42 3.77 4.15 7.00
CA GLU A 42 4.72 4.27 8.09
C GLU A 42 5.66 3.07 8.12
N GLY A 43 6.97 3.34 8.21
CA GLY A 43 8.02 2.33 8.19
C GLY A 43 8.88 2.38 6.92
N TYR A 44 10.11 1.87 7.04
CA TYR A 44 11.10 1.93 5.96
C TYR A 44 10.72 1.02 4.79
N VAL A 45 10.20 -0.17 5.08
CA VAL A 45 9.84 -1.16 4.05
C VAL A 45 8.63 -0.68 3.27
N GLU A 46 7.64 -0.12 3.96
CA GLU A 46 6.43 0.47 3.37
C GLU A 46 6.77 1.69 2.52
N SER A 47 7.71 2.51 2.97
CA SER A 47 8.19 3.66 2.22
C SER A 47 8.94 3.25 0.96
N ALA A 48 9.80 2.23 1.04
CA ALA A 48 10.47 1.67 -0.13
C ALA A 48 9.49 1.03 -1.12
N ALA A 49 8.49 0.30 -0.62
CA ALA A 49 7.47 -0.34 -1.44
C ALA A 49 6.58 0.67 -2.18
N SER A 50 6.14 1.73 -1.50
CA SER A 50 5.40 2.83 -2.13
C SER A 50 6.26 3.58 -3.15
N GLY A 51 7.56 3.79 -2.86
CA GLY A 51 8.51 4.37 -3.82
C GLY A 51 8.66 3.55 -5.08
N LEU A 52 8.82 2.22 -4.94
CA LEU A 52 8.86 1.29 -6.07
C LEU A 52 7.58 1.37 -6.90
N TYR A 53 6.42 1.36 -6.26
CA TYR A 53 5.13 1.40 -6.94
C TYR A 53 4.92 2.72 -7.68
N ALA A 54 5.14 3.86 -7.01
CA ALA A 54 5.05 5.18 -7.63
C ALA A 54 6.03 5.33 -8.81
N GLY A 55 7.29 4.93 -8.63
CA GLY A 55 8.32 4.99 -9.66
C GLY A 55 8.01 4.10 -10.88
N LEU A 56 7.47 2.91 -10.64
CA LEU A 56 7.02 2.00 -11.70
C LEU A 56 5.93 2.65 -12.56
N ASN A 57 4.92 3.25 -11.94
CA ASN A 57 3.86 3.92 -12.68
C ASN A 57 4.33 5.21 -13.34
N ALA A 58 5.21 5.99 -12.70
CA ALA A 58 5.82 7.17 -13.32
C ALA A 58 6.60 6.80 -14.59
N ALA A 59 7.40 5.72 -14.54
CA ALA A 59 8.12 5.21 -15.70
C ALA A 59 7.17 4.75 -16.82
N ARG A 60 6.05 4.10 -16.48
CA ARG A 60 5.03 3.69 -17.46
C ARG A 60 4.36 4.89 -18.13
N ILE A 61 3.97 5.91 -17.36
CA ILE A 61 3.41 7.15 -17.91
C ILE A 61 4.41 7.85 -18.85
N ALA A 62 5.69 7.92 -18.46
CA ALA A 62 6.74 8.48 -19.31
C ALA A 62 6.94 7.71 -20.63
N GLN A 63 6.59 6.42 -20.65
CA GLN A 63 6.62 5.57 -21.85
C GLN A 63 5.29 5.56 -22.64
N GLY A 64 4.31 6.37 -22.25
CA GLY A 64 2.98 6.38 -22.87
C GLY A 64 2.15 5.11 -22.59
N LYS A 65 2.48 4.37 -21.52
CA LYS A 65 1.76 3.17 -21.09
C LYS A 65 0.82 3.50 -19.94
N ASP A 66 -0.30 2.78 -19.86
CA ASP A 66 -1.21 2.89 -18.72
C ASP A 66 -0.55 2.46 -17.41
N PRO A 67 -0.85 3.14 -16.28
CA PRO A 67 -0.37 2.75 -14.97
C PRO A 67 -1.00 1.43 -14.55
N VAL A 68 -0.31 0.69 -13.67
CA VAL A 68 -0.80 -0.58 -13.14
C VAL A 68 -1.33 -0.40 -11.72
N ILE A 69 -2.27 -1.27 -11.34
CA ILE A 69 -2.79 -1.37 -9.98
C ILE A 69 -2.42 -2.73 -9.39
N PHE A 70 -1.70 -2.74 -8.27
CA PHE A 70 -1.33 -3.96 -7.58
C PHE A 70 -2.58 -4.59 -6.95
N PRO A 71 -2.71 -5.92 -7.00
CA PRO A 71 -3.88 -6.60 -6.43
C PRO A 71 -3.97 -6.37 -4.92
N GLU A 72 -5.16 -6.08 -4.41
CA GLU A 72 -5.42 -5.83 -2.98
C GLU A 72 -5.10 -7.03 -2.08
N GLU A 73 -5.06 -8.25 -2.64
CA GLU A 73 -4.64 -9.42 -1.87
C GLU A 73 -3.15 -9.43 -1.55
N THR A 74 -2.36 -8.54 -2.17
CA THR A 74 -0.95 -8.30 -1.86
C THR A 74 -0.80 -7.16 -0.85
N MET A 75 0.28 -7.16 -0.05
CA MET A 75 0.50 -6.07 0.92
C MET A 75 0.66 -4.71 0.23
N MET A 76 1.36 -4.64 -0.91
CA MET A 76 1.53 -3.40 -1.66
C MET A 76 0.20 -2.85 -2.20
N GLY A 77 -0.65 -3.72 -2.75
CA GLY A 77 -1.98 -3.33 -3.22
C GLY A 77 -2.92 -2.94 -2.08
N ALA A 78 -2.93 -3.70 -0.98
CA ALA A 78 -3.71 -3.38 0.21
C ALA A 78 -3.33 -2.02 0.82
N MET A 79 -2.03 -1.72 0.90
CA MET A 79 -1.55 -0.42 1.37
C MET A 79 -1.99 0.71 0.44
N ALA A 80 -1.85 0.52 -0.87
CA ALA A 80 -2.29 1.50 -1.88
C ALA A 80 -3.80 1.75 -1.81
N HIS A 81 -4.60 0.69 -1.64
CA HIS A 81 -6.04 0.78 -1.46
C HIS A 81 -6.38 1.50 -0.15
N TYR A 82 -5.73 1.17 0.97
CA TYR A 82 -5.95 1.83 2.26
C TYR A 82 -5.73 3.34 2.18
N ILE A 83 -4.57 3.79 1.67
CA ILE A 83 -4.26 5.22 1.61
C ILE A 83 -5.19 6.01 0.69
N THR A 84 -5.95 5.34 -0.18
CA THR A 84 -6.82 6.00 -1.16
C THR A 84 -8.32 5.84 -0.87
N HIS A 85 -8.72 4.84 -0.10
CA HIS A 85 -10.12 4.50 0.19
C HIS A 85 -10.50 4.58 1.67
N ALA A 86 -9.52 4.82 2.56
CA ALA A 86 -9.82 5.08 3.97
C ALA A 86 -10.71 6.33 4.13
N SER A 87 -11.53 6.34 5.18
CA SER A 87 -12.36 7.51 5.49
C SER A 87 -11.49 8.73 5.81
N VAL A 88 -11.69 9.83 5.07
CA VAL A 88 -10.96 11.10 5.24
C VAL A 88 -10.92 11.57 6.70
N LYS A 89 -12.03 11.45 7.43
CA LYS A 89 -12.13 11.88 8.83
C LYS A 89 -11.21 11.13 9.79
N ASN A 90 -10.89 9.88 9.47
CA ASN A 90 -10.14 8.97 10.33
C ASN A 90 -8.84 8.47 9.68
N PHE A 91 -8.40 9.12 8.60
CA PHE A 91 -7.19 8.73 7.90
C PHE A 91 -5.97 9.02 8.79
N GLN A 92 -5.19 7.98 9.06
CA GLN A 92 -3.96 8.06 9.82
C GLN A 92 -2.87 7.24 9.13
N PRO A 93 -1.60 7.61 9.27
CA PRO A 93 -0.52 6.78 8.78
C PRO A 93 -0.53 5.39 9.44
N ILE A 94 -0.26 4.36 8.65
CA ILE A 94 -0.18 2.98 9.15
C ILE A 94 1.01 2.23 8.57
N ASN A 95 1.45 1.22 9.31
CA ASN A 95 2.38 0.21 8.82
C ASN A 95 1.66 -0.96 8.16
N ALA A 96 2.44 -1.82 7.49
CA ALA A 96 1.94 -3.04 6.89
C ALA A 96 1.35 -3.98 7.95
N ASN A 97 0.08 -4.37 7.78
CA ASN A 97 -0.58 -5.29 8.70
C ASN A 97 -1.63 -6.15 7.97
N PHE A 98 -1.92 -7.34 8.50
CA PHE A 98 -2.91 -8.24 7.88
C PHE A 98 -4.37 -7.75 8.01
N GLY A 99 -4.63 -6.68 8.76
CA GLY A 99 -5.97 -6.12 8.94
C GLY A 99 -6.49 -5.34 7.72
N ILE A 100 -5.59 -4.81 6.90
CA ILE A 100 -5.92 -4.08 5.67
C ILE A 100 -6.00 -4.98 4.43
N VAL A 101 -5.56 -6.23 4.55
CA VAL A 101 -5.62 -7.21 3.45
C VAL A 101 -7.01 -7.87 3.46
N PRO A 102 -7.63 -8.12 2.29
CA PRO A 102 -8.90 -8.83 2.21
C PRO A 102 -8.87 -10.16 2.95
N LYS A 103 -9.94 -10.49 3.67
CA LYS A 103 -10.02 -11.75 4.45
C LYS A 103 -10.01 -12.97 3.52
N LEU A 104 -9.66 -14.12 4.08
CA LEU A 104 -9.86 -15.41 3.41
C LEU A 104 -11.35 -15.76 3.41
N GLN A 105 -11.80 -16.51 2.40
CA GLN A 105 -13.16 -17.04 2.35
C GLN A 105 -13.41 -18.04 3.50
N GLU A 106 -12.41 -18.88 3.78
CA GLU A 106 -12.45 -19.83 4.89
C GLU A 106 -12.06 -19.17 6.21
N ARG A 107 -12.83 -19.47 7.27
CA ARG A 107 -12.53 -19.01 8.62
C ARG A 107 -11.50 -19.93 9.29
N ILE A 108 -10.28 -19.43 9.45
CA ILE A 108 -9.21 -20.12 10.16
C ILE A 108 -9.05 -19.53 11.56
N ARG A 109 -9.22 -20.36 12.60
CA ARG A 109 -9.10 -19.95 14.01
C ARG A 109 -7.64 -19.66 14.38
N ASN A 110 -6.71 -20.54 13.99
CA ASN A 110 -5.29 -20.37 14.27
C ASN A 110 -4.73 -19.14 13.54
N LYS A 111 -4.14 -18.20 14.29
CA LYS A 111 -3.61 -16.94 13.75
C LYS A 111 -2.40 -17.16 12.83
N GLN A 112 -1.49 -18.05 13.19
CA GLN A 112 -0.28 -18.32 12.39
C GLN A 112 -0.65 -18.97 11.07
N GLU A 113 -1.49 -20.00 11.10
CA GLU A 113 -1.99 -20.68 9.90
C GLU A 113 -2.75 -19.71 8.98
N ARG A 114 -3.62 -18.87 9.56
CA ARG A 114 -4.33 -17.84 8.80
C ARG A 114 -3.38 -16.88 8.10
N ASN A 115 -2.37 -16.38 8.81
CA ASN A 115 -1.40 -15.44 8.25
C ASN A 115 -0.53 -16.10 7.17
N LEU A 116 -0.21 -17.39 7.31
CA LEU A 116 0.50 -18.16 6.30
C LEU A 116 -0.32 -18.27 5.02
N LYS A 117 -1.58 -18.72 5.11
CA LYS A 117 -2.46 -18.81 3.94
C LYS A 117 -2.69 -17.46 3.25
N ILE A 118 -2.79 -16.36 4.02
CA ILE A 118 -2.89 -15.00 3.43
C ILE A 118 -1.61 -14.67 2.65
N SER A 119 -0.44 -14.98 3.21
CA SER A 119 0.86 -14.75 2.56
C SER A 119 1.02 -15.59 1.29
N GLU A 120 0.64 -16.85 1.31
CA GLU A 120 0.67 -17.74 0.14
C GLU A 120 -0.23 -17.23 -0.98
N ARG A 121 -1.47 -16.82 -0.64
CA ARG A 121 -2.39 -16.19 -1.59
C ARG A 121 -1.78 -14.93 -2.21
N ALA A 122 -1.17 -14.07 -1.39
CA ALA A 122 -0.51 -12.85 -1.84
C ALA A 122 0.64 -13.14 -2.83
N ILE A 123 1.50 -14.11 -2.52
CA ILE A 123 2.62 -14.54 -3.37
C ILE A 123 2.11 -15.07 -4.72
N ASN A 124 1.07 -15.90 -4.71
CA ASN A 124 0.48 -16.41 -5.93
C ASN A 124 -0.15 -15.29 -6.78
N ARG A 125 -0.78 -14.32 -6.12
CA ARG A 125 -1.42 -13.18 -6.79
C ARG A 125 -0.40 -12.25 -7.43
N ILE A 126 0.70 -11.93 -6.75
CA ILE A 126 1.75 -11.07 -7.30
C ILE A 126 2.49 -11.73 -8.47
N LYS A 127 2.72 -13.05 -8.42
CA LYS A 127 3.30 -13.80 -9.55
C LYS A 127 2.42 -13.70 -10.79
N LYS A 128 1.11 -13.96 -10.65
CA LYS A 128 0.14 -13.81 -11.76
C LYS A 128 0.11 -12.37 -12.30
N PHE A 129 0.11 -11.39 -11.41
CA PHE A 129 0.15 -9.98 -11.79
C PHE A 129 1.40 -9.62 -12.59
N LYS A 130 2.57 -10.09 -12.15
CA LYS A 130 3.84 -9.86 -12.84
C LYS A 130 3.77 -10.38 -14.28
N ASN A 131 3.38 -11.64 -14.46
CA ASN A 131 3.32 -12.29 -15.76
C ASN A 131 2.32 -11.64 -16.74
N LEU A 132 1.28 -10.96 -16.23
CA LEU A 132 0.28 -10.29 -17.07
C LEU A 132 0.68 -8.87 -17.51
N ASN A 133 1.64 -8.24 -16.81
CA ASN A 133 1.92 -6.81 -16.98
C ASN A 133 3.37 -6.49 -17.40
N PHE A 134 4.30 -7.43 -17.22
CA PHE A 134 5.74 -7.19 -17.39
C PHE A 134 6.51 -8.29 -18.14
N ASP A 135 5.88 -9.42 -18.43
CA ASP A 135 6.40 -10.45 -19.34
C ASP A 135 5.76 -10.25 -20.72
#